data_AF-A0A0X8CFF1-F1
#
_entry.id   AF-A0A0X8CFF1-F1
#
_cell.length_a   1.000
_cell.length_b   1.000
_cell.length_c   1.000
_cell.angle_alpha   90.00
_cell.angle_beta   90.00
_cell.angle_gamma   90.00
#
_symmetry.space_group_name_H-M   'P 1'
#
loop_
_entity.id
_entity.type
_entity.pdbx_description
1 polymer ?
#
loop_
_entity_poly.entity_id
_entity_poly.type
_entity_poly.pdbx_seq_one_letter_code
_entity_poly.pdbx_strand_id
1 'polypeptide(L)'
;MPTSTDESHRLLRAWQLALLRFAVTLDQADRLNIAAIAAELDRLGGRRSADDTLHFFRRTSSRLCAAIGGQLQGADATLECFCKQIEEPRLRLAFAAAIGLAQSDPAPSTAVRPKQRPDLFRGLPSRASASL
;
A
#
# COMPACT_ATOMS: atom_id res chain seq x y z
N MET A 1 11.22 29.79 -6.80
CA MET A 1 12.19 28.71 -6.56
C MET A 1 11.65 27.87 -5.42
N PRO A 2 11.37 26.57 -5.61
CA PRO A 2 10.97 25.70 -4.51
C PRO A 2 12.09 25.68 -3.47
N THR A 3 11.73 25.73 -2.19
CA THR A 3 12.69 25.64 -1.09
C THR A 3 13.13 24.19 -0.92
N SER A 4 14.32 23.95 -0.37
CA SER A 4 14.87 22.59 -0.13
C SER A 4 13.93 21.67 0.66
N THR A 5 13.00 22.23 1.44
CA THR A 5 11.96 21.50 2.18
C THR A 5 10.83 20.99 1.27
N ASP A 6 10.40 21.80 0.28
CA ASP A 6 9.35 21.41 -0.67
C ASP A 6 9.79 20.27 -1.59
N GLU A 7 11.07 20.23 -1.94
CA GLU A 7 11.65 19.16 -2.74
C GLU A 7 11.74 17.86 -1.93
N SER A 8 12.19 17.95 -0.68
CA SER A 8 12.22 16.80 0.24
C SER A 8 10.83 16.21 0.47
N HIS A 9 9.80 17.05 0.66
CA HIS A 9 8.42 16.59 0.83
C HIS A 9 7.86 15.92 -0.43
N ARG A 10 8.14 16.49 -1.61
CA ARG A 10 7.74 15.88 -2.89
C ARG A 10 8.40 14.52 -3.09
N LEU A 11 9.68 14.41 -2.78
CA LEU A 11 10.43 13.17 -2.95
C LEU A 11 9.98 12.10 -1.94
N LEU A 12 9.70 12.50 -0.70
CA LEU A 12 9.13 11.61 0.32
C LEU A 12 7.77 11.06 -0.14
N ARG A 13 6.91 11.93 -0.69
CA ARG A 13 5.62 11.51 -1.25
C ARG A 13 5.78 10.57 -2.45
N ALA A 14 6.73 10.86 -3.35
CA ALA A 14 7.04 10.00 -4.49
C ALA A 14 7.51 8.61 -4.03
N TRP A 15 8.34 8.56 -2.99
CA TRP A 15 8.80 7.32 -2.38
C TRP A 15 7.66 6.49 -1.77
N GLN A 16 6.76 7.12 -1.02
CA GLN A 16 5.59 6.44 -0.46
C GLN A 16 4.64 5.92 -1.56
N LEU A 17 4.45 6.68 -2.64
CA LEU A 17 3.65 6.25 -3.80
C LEU A 17 4.31 5.10 -4.56
N ALA A 18 5.64 5.09 -4.68
CA ALA A 18 6.38 3.98 -5.29
C ALA A 18 6.25 2.70 -4.45
N LEU A 19 6.31 2.81 -3.12
CA LEU A 19 6.04 1.70 -2.20
C LEU A 19 4.62 1.16 -2.35
N LEU A 20 3.62 2.04 -2.44
CA LEU A 20 2.23 1.64 -2.72
C LEU A 20 2.11 0.89 -4.05
N ARG A 21 2.74 1.41 -5.11
CA ARG A 21 2.72 0.77 -6.42
C ARG A 21 3.30 -0.65 -6.35
N PHE A 22 4.47 -0.82 -5.72
CA PHE A 22 5.05 -2.14 -5.51
C PHE A 22 4.16 -3.07 -4.67
N ALA A 23 3.52 -2.56 -3.61
CA ALA A 23 2.59 -3.35 -2.81
C ALA A 23 1.40 -3.89 -3.64
N VAL A 24 0.97 -3.16 -4.66
CA VAL A 24 -0.12 -3.57 -5.55
C VAL A 24 0.36 -4.50 -6.66
N THR A 25 1.52 -4.26 -7.25
CA THR A 25 2.00 -4.97 -8.46
C THR A 25 2.88 -6.17 -8.15
N LEU A 26 3.64 -6.12 -7.05
CA LEU A 26 4.75 -7.01 -6.71
C LEU A 26 5.81 -7.12 -7.83
N ASP A 27 5.88 -6.13 -8.73
CA ASP A 27 6.81 -6.11 -9.86
C ASP A 27 8.23 -5.72 -9.41
N GLN A 28 9.22 -6.45 -9.90
CA GLN A 28 10.63 -6.19 -9.64
C GLN A 28 11.08 -4.82 -10.19
N ALA A 29 10.47 -4.33 -11.28
CA ALA A 29 10.74 -2.99 -11.78
C ALA A 29 10.39 -1.90 -10.76
N ASP A 30 9.30 -2.09 -10.01
CA ASP A 30 8.88 -1.16 -8.97
C ASP A 30 9.84 -1.18 -7.77
N ARG A 31 10.40 -2.34 -7.43
CA ARG A 31 11.46 -2.46 -6.41
C ARG A 31 12.71 -1.67 -6.76
N LEU A 32 13.12 -1.68 -8.04
CA LEU A 32 14.26 -0.88 -8.52
C LEU A 32 13.96 0.62 -8.48
N ASN A 33 12.74 1.00 -8.88
CA ASN A 33 12.30 2.40 -8.81
C ASN A 33 12.31 2.94 -7.36
N ILE A 34 11.80 2.15 -6.40
CA ILE A 34 11.86 2.53 -4.97
C ILE A 34 13.30 2.74 -4.52
N ALA A 35 14.22 1.83 -4.90
CA ALA A 35 15.62 1.94 -4.53
C ALA A 35 16.29 3.21 -5.09
N ALA A 36 15.94 3.60 -6.31
CA ALA A 36 16.43 4.83 -6.94
C ALA A 36 15.95 6.08 -6.19
N ILE A 37 14.66 6.16 -5.87
CA ILE A 37 14.08 7.29 -5.12
C ILE A 37 14.67 7.35 -3.69
N ALA A 38 14.83 6.20 -3.04
CA ALA A 38 15.42 6.10 -1.71
C ALA A 38 16.87 6.61 -1.67
N ALA A 39 17.67 6.30 -2.71
CA ALA A 39 19.02 6.82 -2.82
C ALA A 39 19.04 8.35 -2.94
N GLU A 40 18.08 8.95 -3.64
CA GLU A 40 17.98 10.41 -3.75
C GLU A 40 17.55 11.05 -2.41
N LEU A 41 16.62 10.43 -1.68
CA LEU A 41 16.22 10.89 -0.33
C LEU A 41 17.39 10.86 0.66
N ASP A 42 18.17 9.79 0.64
CA ASP A 42 19.37 9.64 1.46
C ASP A 42 20.41 10.73 1.14
N ARG A 43 20.55 11.13 -0.13
CA ARG A 43 21.44 12.23 -0.55
C ARG A 43 20.97 13.59 -0.04
N LEU A 44 19.66 13.85 -0.05
CA LEU A 44 19.10 15.10 0.50
C LEU A 44 19.24 15.18 2.03
N GLY A 45 19.23 14.04 2.72
CA GLY A 45 19.44 13.93 4.17
C GLY A 45 20.89 14.17 4.64
N GLY A 46 21.87 14.04 3.74
CA GLY A 46 23.31 14.04 4.04
C GLY A 46 23.93 15.38 4.48
N ARG A 47 23.16 16.47 4.63
CA ARG A 47 23.69 17.76 5.13
C ARG A 47 23.75 17.87 6.66
N ARG A 48 23.21 16.92 7.45
CA ARG A 48 23.03 17.13 8.91
C ARG A 48 23.69 16.14 9.87
N SER A 49 24.13 14.94 9.49
CA SER A 49 24.93 14.10 10.41
C SER A 49 25.56 12.90 9.71
N ALA A 50 26.72 12.49 10.20
CA ALA A 50 27.62 11.49 9.61
C ALA A 50 27.07 10.04 9.63
N ASP A 51 27.39 9.33 8.57
CA ASP A 51 27.30 7.87 8.30
C ASP A 51 25.96 7.14 8.38
N ASP A 52 25.17 7.25 9.45
CA ASP A 52 23.97 6.40 9.60
C ASP A 52 22.74 6.94 8.86
N THR A 53 22.69 8.25 8.60
CA THR A 53 21.58 8.88 7.86
C THR A 53 21.72 8.66 6.35
N LEU A 54 22.91 8.29 5.87
CA LEU A 54 23.23 8.19 4.43
C LEU A 54 22.55 7.00 3.74
N HIS A 55 21.99 6.05 4.50
CA HIS A 55 21.38 4.84 3.95
C HIS A 55 20.04 4.50 4.59
N PHE A 56 19.42 5.44 5.32
CA PHE A 56 18.18 5.20 6.05
C PHE A 56 17.05 4.76 5.11
N PHE A 57 16.80 5.51 4.04
CA PHE A 57 15.74 5.21 3.10
C PHE A 57 16.05 3.96 2.31
N ARG A 58 17.30 3.72 1.91
CA ARG A 58 17.70 2.47 1.25
C ARG A 58 17.46 1.25 2.15
N ARG A 59 17.87 1.30 3.42
CA ARG A 59 17.68 0.21 4.40
C ARG A 59 16.19 -0.02 4.67
N THR A 60 15.45 1.05 4.88
CA THR A 60 14.00 1.00 5.14
C THR A 60 13.25 0.43 3.93
N SER A 61 13.57 0.90 2.72
CA SER A 61 12.98 0.40 1.47
C SER A 61 13.23 -1.09 1.27
N SER A 62 14.47 -1.55 1.50
CA SER A 62 14.80 -2.97 1.38
C SER A 62 13.99 -3.83 2.36
N ARG A 63 13.86 -3.38 3.60
CA ARG A 63 13.09 -4.06 4.64
C ARG A 63 11.59 -4.09 4.31
N LEU A 64 11.03 -2.98 3.85
CA LEU A 64 9.62 -2.89 3.44
C LEU A 64 9.34 -3.76 2.21
N CYS A 65 10.21 -3.76 1.20
CA CYS A 65 10.04 -4.63 0.04
C CYS A 65 10.08 -6.11 0.40
N ALA A 66 10.98 -6.51 1.31
CA ALA A 66 11.05 -7.87 1.82
C ALA A 66 9.79 -8.24 2.63
N ALA A 67 9.27 -7.32 3.44
CA ALA A 67 8.04 -7.52 4.20
C ALA A 67 6.82 -7.66 3.28
N ILE A 68 6.66 -6.78 2.29
CA ILE A 68 5.60 -6.86 1.27
C ILE A 68 5.69 -8.19 0.50
N GLY A 69 6.90 -8.63 0.16
CA GLY A 69 7.12 -9.90 -0.53
C GLY A 69 6.98 -11.15 0.35
N GLY A 70 6.60 -11.03 1.63
CA GLY A 70 6.48 -12.16 2.56
C GLY A 70 7.81 -12.82 2.96
N GLN A 71 8.94 -12.16 2.71
CA GLN A 71 10.30 -12.69 2.92
C GLN A 71 10.85 -12.39 4.32
N LEU A 72 10.13 -11.62 5.14
CA LEU A 72 10.58 -11.13 6.44
C LEU A 72 9.74 -11.73 7.59
N GLN A 73 10.41 -12.28 8.60
CA GLN A 73 9.76 -12.67 9.85
C GLN A 73 9.21 -11.43 10.57
N GLY A 74 7.92 -11.45 10.94
CA GLY A 74 7.25 -10.27 11.50
C GLY A 74 7.00 -9.15 10.48
N ALA A 75 6.75 -9.51 9.22
CA ALA A 75 6.38 -8.57 8.16
C ALA A 75 5.22 -7.65 8.58
N ASP A 76 4.16 -8.20 9.17
CA ASP A 76 2.96 -7.46 9.58
C ASP A 76 3.27 -6.30 10.52
N ALA A 77 4.06 -6.54 11.58
CA ALA A 77 4.44 -5.50 12.52
C ALA A 77 5.29 -4.38 11.87
N THR A 78 6.15 -4.76 10.92
CA THR A 78 6.96 -3.79 10.17
C THR A 78 6.07 -2.92 9.27
N LEU A 79 5.12 -3.53 8.57
CA LEU A 79 4.22 -2.83 7.66
C LEU A 79 3.19 -1.98 8.41
N GLU A 80 2.68 -2.46 9.55
CA GLU A 80 1.77 -1.72 10.41
C GLU A 80 2.45 -0.47 11.00
N CYS A 81 3.70 -0.61 11.45
CA CYS A 81 4.51 0.51 11.94
C CYS A 81 4.69 1.57 10.83
N PHE A 82 4.98 1.14 9.61
CA PHE A 82 5.11 2.05 8.47
C PHE A 82 3.79 2.74 8.09
N CYS A 83 2.67 2.00 8.05
CA CYS A 83 1.33 2.59 7.84
C CYS A 83 1.04 3.74 8.81
N LYS A 84 1.40 3.59 10.10
CA LYS A 84 1.19 4.62 11.12
C LYS A 84 2.01 5.89 10.88
N GLN A 85 3.11 5.81 10.13
CA GLN A 85 3.98 6.94 9.79
C GLN A 85 3.53 7.71 8.54
N ILE A 86 2.57 7.18 7.76
CA ILE A 86 2.05 7.86 6.58
C ILE A 86 1.05 8.94 7.03
N GLU A 87 1.42 10.21 6.86
CA GLU A 87 0.60 11.37 7.24
C GLU A 87 -0.64 11.53 6.35
N GLU A 88 -0.50 11.33 5.03
CA GLU A 88 -1.58 11.49 4.07
C GLU A 88 -2.64 10.37 4.26
N PRO A 89 -3.88 10.68 4.71
CA PRO A 89 -4.85 9.66 5.09
C PRO A 89 -5.24 8.72 3.95
N ARG A 90 -5.36 9.26 2.72
CA ARG A 90 -5.74 8.47 1.54
C ARG A 90 -4.66 7.47 1.16
N LEU A 91 -3.40 7.91 1.21
CA LEU A 91 -2.25 7.06 0.93
C LEU A 91 -2.12 5.96 1.97
N ARG A 92 -2.31 6.29 3.26
CA ARG A 92 -2.29 5.32 4.35
C ARG A 92 -3.35 4.23 4.16
N LEU A 93 -4.59 4.63 3.82
CA LEU A 93 -5.68 3.68 3.56
C LEU A 93 -5.39 2.79 2.35
N ALA A 94 -4.94 3.38 1.23
CA ALA A 94 -4.59 2.62 0.04
C ALA A 94 -3.45 1.63 0.29
N PHE A 95 -2.43 2.05 1.04
CA PHE A 95 -1.29 1.20 1.38
C PHE A 95 -1.73 0.05 2.29
N ALA A 96 -2.49 0.33 3.36
CA ALA A 96 -3.05 -0.69 4.24
C ALA A 96 -3.90 -1.72 3.47
N ALA A 97 -4.72 -1.27 2.52
CA ALA A 97 -5.51 -2.16 1.68
C ALA A 97 -4.63 -3.04 0.77
N ALA A 98 -3.60 -2.47 0.15
CA ALA A 98 -2.71 -3.20 -0.76
C ALA A 98 -1.95 -4.34 -0.06
N ILE A 99 -1.57 -4.15 1.21
CA ILE A 99 -0.84 -5.15 2.00
C ILE A 99 -1.76 -6.08 2.82
N GLY A 100 -3.08 -5.97 2.67
CA GLY A 100 -4.05 -6.79 3.43
C GLY A 100 -4.16 -6.44 4.92
N LEU A 101 -3.61 -5.31 5.37
CA LEU A 101 -3.76 -4.79 6.74
C LEU A 101 -5.01 -3.92 6.94
N ALA A 102 -5.66 -3.50 5.85
CA ALA A 102 -7.02 -3.00 5.96
C ALA A 102 -7.83 -4.15 6.53
N GLN A 103 -8.10 -4.06 7.83
CA GLN A 103 -9.00 -4.99 8.46
C GLN A 103 -10.21 -5.07 7.57
N SER A 104 -10.63 -6.30 7.30
CA SER A 104 -12.05 -6.54 7.14
C SER A 104 -12.66 -5.98 8.42
N ASP A 105 -13.00 -4.69 8.42
CA ASP A 105 -14.23 -4.30 9.05
C ASP A 105 -15.26 -4.85 8.07
N PRO A 106 -15.80 -6.07 8.25
CA PRO A 106 -17.13 -6.27 7.74
C PRO A 106 -17.88 -5.18 8.48
N ALA A 107 -18.16 -4.06 7.82
CA ALA A 107 -19.09 -3.06 8.31
C ALA A 107 -20.16 -3.86 9.05
N PRO A 108 -20.41 -3.60 10.35
CA PRO A 108 -21.24 -4.48 11.16
C PRO A 108 -22.45 -4.80 10.31
N SER A 109 -22.70 -6.08 10.08
CA SER A 109 -23.71 -6.56 9.14
C SER A 109 -25.10 -6.14 9.64
N THR A 110 -25.39 -4.86 9.50
CA THR A 110 -26.65 -4.14 9.64
C THR A 110 -27.06 -3.60 8.27
N ALA A 111 -26.36 -3.98 7.20
CA ALA A 111 -27.01 -4.16 5.92
C ALA A 111 -28.07 -5.26 6.12
N VAL A 112 -29.28 -4.81 6.45
CA VAL A 112 -30.52 -5.57 6.40
C VAL A 112 -30.40 -6.54 5.24
N ARG A 113 -30.31 -7.85 5.53
CA ARG A 113 -30.42 -8.88 4.49
C ARG A 113 -31.60 -8.46 3.62
N PRO A 114 -31.41 -8.16 2.32
CA PRO A 114 -32.56 -7.90 1.47
C PRO A 114 -33.41 -9.17 1.57
N LYS A 115 -34.61 -9.03 2.11
CA LYS A 115 -35.58 -10.12 2.29
C LYS A 115 -35.64 -10.81 0.94
N GLN A 116 -35.05 -12.01 0.83
CA GLN A 116 -35.12 -12.83 -0.38
C GLN A 116 -36.61 -13.00 -0.65
N ARG A 117 -37.14 -12.22 -1.58
CA ARG A 117 -38.52 -12.36 -2.03
C ARG A 117 -38.46 -13.50 -3.05
N PRO A 118 -38.96 -14.70 -2.72
CA PRO A 118 -38.96 -15.82 -3.68
C PRO A 118 -39.74 -15.47 -4.96
N ASP A 119 -40.55 -14.41 -4.91
CA ASP A 119 -41.36 -13.93 -6.03
C ASP A 119 -40.64 -12.95 -6.96
N LEU A 120 -39.35 -12.62 -6.74
CA LEU A 120 -38.61 -11.68 -7.60
C LEU A 120 -38.55 -12.11 -9.08
N PHE A 121 -38.70 -13.41 -9.34
CA PHE A 121 -38.70 -13.98 -10.68
C PHE A 121 -40.07 -14.55 -11.08
N ARG A 122 -41.13 -14.24 -10.33
CA ARG A 122 -42.49 -14.69 -10.63
C ARG A 122 -43.00 -13.92 -11.87
N GLY A 123 -42.79 -14.52 -13.04
CA GLY A 123 -43.19 -13.94 -14.33
C GLY A 123 -42.10 -13.96 -15.40
N LEU A 124 -40.85 -14.32 -15.05
CA LEU A 124 -39.85 -14.60 -16.08
C LEU A 124 -40.01 -16.04 -16.59
N PRO A 125 -39.92 -16.25 -17.91
CA PRO A 125 -39.90 -17.60 -18.44
C PRO A 125 -38.68 -18.34 -17.86
N SER A 126 -38.95 -19.51 -17.25
CA SER A 126 -37.90 -20.44 -16.83
C SER A 126 -36.96 -20.66 -18.00
N ARG A 127 -35.65 -20.45 -17.80
CA ARG A 127 -34.66 -20.83 -18.81
C ARG A 127 -34.77 -22.33 -19.00
N ALA A 128 -35.31 -22.74 -20.16
CA ALA A 128 -35.35 -24.13 -20.55
C ALA A 128 -33.94 -24.71 -20.44
N SER A 129 -33.80 -25.76 -19.62
CA SER A 129 -32.60 -26.57 -19.57
C SER A 129 -32.36 -27.09 -20.98
N ALA A 130 -31.31 -26.61 -21.64
CA ALA A 130 -30.84 -27.22 -22.87
C ALA A 130 -30.29 -28.60 -22.49
N SER A 131 -31.09 -29.65 -22.73
CA SER A 131 -30.63 -31.03 -22.66
C SER A 131 -29.62 -31.26 -23.80
N LEU A 132 -28.41 -31.68 -23.41
CA LEU A 132 -27.46 -32.38 -24.28
C LEU A 132 -27.85 -33.85 -24.37
#